data_AF-A0A370I1D8-F1
#
_entry.id   AF-A0A370I1D8-F1
#
_cell.length_a   1.000
_cell.length_b   1.000
_cell.length_c   1.000
_cell.angle_alpha   90.00
_cell.angle_beta   90.00
_cell.angle_gamma   90.00
#
_symmetry.space_group_name_H-M   'P 1'
#
loop_
_entity.id
_entity.type
_entity.pdbx_description
1 polymer ?
#
loop_
_entity_poly.entity_id
_entity_poly.type
_entity_poly.pdbx_seq_one_letter_code
_entity_poly.pdbx_strand_id
1 'polypeptide(L)'
;MIVDWQVYYDAAKKCQDLADELRRADKPVHEAVKGECVGMAGDAPGCRQWGEAYDKSAQQTMQVCSSLANALTNYGAVLYAMGYNYGIANKSDPPPPRPNTSQVGEYKVSIPSSVGDNGIGFDHDHGGVKEFFDKLIAKVLAAFGKLPNGDRSKLDKAHTTWNTFANHESVVGAAGRIATISALFDGMDDATNRQLLQDHFATLKTGADTVATAGQKMAAPVQEYHDATVALGSETSSTINTLELSIAVTAVLGGALALFSLGTSAVAAAAAIDADVLATISAIQASYRASQMVRVIGLTSLAAGAVGIVDAFHAVPSIDLEKAINNLASIIAMKVIVAADGVMTVATKYEDLTPAPGIPLEDFTDESEDYIRRRHVEGGPEATSDKSTFAKGTDLEALAEAAREVEARGPNDYGNYEREVDAGRDIGNRSPDNGGQPTRRYKVITDRWGTIINMYPI
;
A
#
# COMPACT_ATOMS: atom_id res chain seq x y z
N MET A 1 39.74 5.58 13.11
CA MET A 1 38.79 4.51 12.71
C MET A 1 38.88 4.39 11.20
N ILE A 2 39.25 3.21 10.69
CA ILE A 2 39.26 2.93 9.25
C ILE A 2 38.02 2.08 8.99
N VAL A 3 37.00 2.69 8.39
CA VAL A 3 35.78 1.97 8.00
C VAL A 3 36.01 1.37 6.62
N ASP A 4 35.73 0.08 6.44
CA ASP A 4 35.85 -0.57 5.13
C ASP A 4 34.77 -0.03 4.18
N TRP A 5 35.20 0.78 3.21
CA TRP A 5 34.30 1.39 2.23
C TRP A 5 33.72 0.38 1.25
N GLN A 6 34.36 -0.78 1.04
CA GLN A 6 33.88 -1.80 0.10
C GLN A 6 32.56 -2.41 0.56
N VAL A 7 32.39 -2.58 1.88
CA VAL A 7 31.15 -3.06 2.49
C VAL A 7 29.95 -2.22 2.07
N TYR A 8 30.11 -0.90 2.00
CA TYR A 8 29.05 0.02 1.55
C TYR A 8 28.72 -0.16 0.07
N TYR A 9 29.72 -0.39 -0.79
CA TYR A 9 29.52 -0.60 -2.23
C TYR A 9 28.82 -1.93 -2.50
N ASP A 10 29.20 -2.98 -1.77
CA ASP A 10 28.57 -4.29 -1.86
C ASP A 10 27.12 -4.24 -1.38
N ALA A 11 26.87 -3.56 -0.25
CA ALA A 11 25.53 -3.37 0.27
C ALA A 11 24.66 -2.55 -0.70
N ALA A 12 25.20 -1.45 -1.24
CA ALA A 12 24.53 -0.60 -2.21
C ALA A 12 24.13 -1.37 -3.47
N LYS A 13 25.08 -2.14 -4.03
CA LYS A 13 24.83 -2.97 -5.20
C LYS A 13 23.72 -3.98 -4.94
N LYS A 14 23.78 -4.70 -3.80
CA LYS A 14 22.78 -5.70 -3.44
C LYS A 14 21.39 -5.09 -3.23
N CYS A 15 21.30 -3.86 -2.72
CA CYS A 15 20.03 -3.13 -2.61
C CYS A 15 19.44 -2.83 -3.99
N GLN A 16 20.25 -2.30 -4.91
CA GLN A 16 19.80 -1.96 -6.27
C GLN A 16 19.44 -3.20 -7.09
N ASP A 17 20.24 -4.28 -7.00
CA ASP A 17 19.94 -5.55 -7.65
C ASP A 17 18.60 -6.12 -7.15
N LEU A 18 18.34 -6.08 -5.83
CA LEU A 18 17.05 -6.50 -5.26
C LEU A 18 15.90 -5.60 -5.72
N ALA A 19 16.11 -4.29 -5.81
CA ALA A 19 15.08 -3.36 -6.31
C ALA A 19 14.66 -3.69 -7.76
N ASP A 20 15.62 -4.00 -8.63
CA ASP A 20 15.35 -4.34 -10.02
C ASP A 20 14.62 -5.68 -10.16
N GLU A 21 14.98 -6.65 -9.33
CA GLU A 21 14.27 -7.93 -9.27
C GLU A 21 12.83 -7.78 -8.77
N LEU A 22 12.60 -6.96 -7.74
CA LEU A 22 11.25 -6.67 -7.25
C LEU A 22 10.39 -5.99 -8.34
N ARG A 23 10.95 -5.01 -9.06
CA ARG A 23 10.24 -4.38 -10.20
C ARG A 23 9.91 -5.37 -11.30
N ARG A 24 10.80 -6.33 -11.57
CA ARG A 24 10.57 -7.39 -12.55
C ARG A 24 9.45 -8.33 -12.11
N ALA A 25 9.40 -8.67 -10.82
CA ALA A 25 8.37 -9.52 -10.25
C ALA A 25 6.99 -8.84 -10.19
N ASP A 26 6.96 -7.53 -9.93
CA ASP A 26 5.74 -6.70 -9.80
C ASP A 26 5.13 -6.30 -11.15
N LYS A 27 5.95 -6.14 -12.19
CA LYS A 27 5.53 -5.71 -13.52
C LYS A 27 4.32 -6.47 -14.09
N PRO A 28 4.26 -7.83 -14.05
CA PRO A 28 3.11 -8.57 -14.55
C PRO A 28 1.80 -8.23 -13.84
N VAL A 29 1.82 -7.95 -12.53
CA VAL A 29 0.64 -7.52 -11.77
C VAL A 29 0.16 -6.17 -12.28
N HIS A 30 1.07 -5.22 -12.44
CA HIS A 30 0.77 -3.90 -13.01
C HIS A 30 0.15 -3.97 -14.41
N GLU A 31 0.67 -4.84 -15.27
CA GLU A 31 0.17 -5.00 -16.64
C GLU A 31 -1.22 -5.66 -16.65
N ALA A 32 -1.41 -6.75 -15.91
CA ALA A 32 -2.69 -7.46 -15.85
C ALA A 32 -3.79 -6.59 -15.23
N VAL A 33 -3.52 -5.94 -14.10
CA VAL A 33 -4.51 -5.10 -13.41
C VAL A 33 -4.95 -3.92 -14.30
N LYS A 34 -4.03 -3.33 -15.07
CA LYS A 34 -4.34 -2.21 -15.97
C LYS A 34 -5.00 -2.62 -17.29
N GLY A 35 -4.62 -3.76 -17.86
CA GLY A 35 -5.00 -4.14 -19.21
C GLY A 35 -6.07 -5.23 -19.30
N GLU A 36 -6.11 -6.14 -18.33
CA GLU A 36 -6.85 -7.40 -18.45
C GLU A 36 -7.91 -7.57 -17.35
N CYS A 37 -7.74 -6.96 -16.19
CA CYS A 37 -8.66 -7.10 -15.04
C CYS A 37 -9.77 -6.05 -14.99
N VAL A 38 -9.80 -5.10 -15.94
CA VAL A 38 -10.81 -4.03 -15.98
C VAL A 38 -12.21 -4.62 -16.08
N GLY A 39 -13.10 -4.21 -15.17
CA GLY A 39 -14.48 -4.70 -15.13
C GLY A 39 -14.64 -6.15 -14.66
N MET A 40 -13.60 -6.82 -14.15
CA MET A 40 -13.69 -8.23 -13.75
C MET A 40 -14.72 -8.52 -12.67
N ALA A 41 -14.98 -7.56 -11.78
CA ALA A 41 -15.91 -7.75 -10.67
C ALA A 41 -17.37 -7.69 -11.11
N GLY A 42 -17.68 -7.04 -12.22
CA GLY A 42 -19.07 -6.70 -12.55
C GLY A 42 -19.58 -5.53 -11.71
N ASP A 43 -20.88 -5.22 -11.83
CA ASP A 43 -21.51 -4.05 -11.20
C ASP A 43 -22.87 -4.36 -10.55
N ALA A 44 -23.25 -5.63 -10.49
CA ALA A 44 -24.42 -6.08 -9.76
C ALA A 44 -24.31 -5.79 -8.25
N PRO A 45 -25.44 -5.79 -7.51
CA PRO A 45 -25.45 -5.70 -6.05
C PRO A 45 -24.41 -6.65 -5.41
N GLY A 46 -23.60 -6.14 -4.49
CA GLY A 46 -22.49 -6.87 -3.83
C GLY A 46 -21.21 -6.99 -4.69
N CYS A 47 -21.36 -7.21 -5.99
CA CYS A 47 -20.23 -7.33 -6.93
C CYS A 47 -19.44 -6.02 -7.04
N ARG A 48 -20.16 -4.89 -7.11
CA ARG A 48 -19.55 -3.55 -7.08
C ARG A 48 -18.73 -3.32 -5.81
N GLN A 49 -19.29 -3.61 -4.64
CA GLN A 49 -18.60 -3.43 -3.36
C GLN A 49 -17.35 -4.31 -3.27
N TRP A 50 -17.43 -5.53 -3.82
CA TRP A 50 -16.29 -6.42 -3.89
C TRP A 50 -15.20 -5.85 -4.79
N GLY A 51 -15.56 -5.32 -5.96
CA GLY A 51 -14.61 -4.68 -6.87
C GLY A 51 -13.94 -3.45 -6.27
N GLU A 52 -14.69 -2.60 -5.57
CA GLU A 52 -14.14 -1.43 -4.86
C GLU A 52 -13.15 -1.85 -3.75
N ALA A 53 -13.45 -2.92 -3.02
CA ALA A 53 -12.55 -3.46 -2.00
C ALA A 53 -11.27 -4.08 -2.62
N TYR A 54 -11.41 -4.77 -3.75
CA TYR A 54 -10.28 -5.27 -4.53
C TYR A 54 -9.40 -4.13 -5.02
N ASP A 55 -9.99 -3.10 -5.64
CA ASP A 55 -9.27 -1.96 -6.22
C ASP A 55 -8.39 -1.28 -5.17
N LYS A 56 -8.97 -1.00 -3.99
CA LYS A 56 -8.23 -0.41 -2.87
C LYS A 56 -7.05 -1.30 -2.44
N SER A 57 -7.31 -2.59 -2.24
CA SER A 57 -6.31 -3.54 -1.73
C SER A 57 -5.18 -3.80 -2.75
N ALA A 58 -5.53 -3.92 -4.03
CA ALA A 58 -4.60 -4.07 -5.14
C ALA A 58 -3.71 -2.82 -5.26
N GLN A 59 -4.31 -1.62 -5.28
CA GLN A 59 -3.57 -0.37 -5.36
C GLN A 59 -2.57 -0.23 -4.21
N GLN A 60 -3.00 -0.45 -2.97
CA GLN A 60 -2.14 -0.32 -1.79
C GLN A 60 -0.99 -1.35 -1.81
N THR A 61 -1.27 -2.60 -2.17
CA THR A 61 -0.25 -3.67 -2.26
C THR A 61 0.82 -3.32 -3.30
N MET A 62 0.40 -2.92 -4.51
CA MET A 62 1.29 -2.49 -5.59
C MET A 62 2.08 -1.22 -5.20
N GLN A 63 1.45 -0.29 -4.47
CA GLN A 63 2.10 0.93 -4.00
C GLN A 63 3.24 0.62 -3.01
N VAL A 64 3.05 -0.29 -2.05
CA VAL A 64 4.12 -0.67 -1.13
C VAL A 64 5.26 -1.34 -1.87
N CYS A 65 4.98 -2.25 -2.81
CA CYS A 65 6.02 -2.91 -3.62
C CYS A 65 6.86 -1.90 -4.42
N SER A 66 6.19 -0.98 -5.12
CA SER A 66 6.84 0.12 -5.83
C SER A 66 7.66 1.03 -4.90
N SER A 67 7.13 1.35 -3.73
CA SER A 67 7.81 2.20 -2.74
C SER A 67 9.04 1.49 -2.16
N LEU A 68 8.96 0.18 -1.92
CA LEU A 68 10.09 -0.63 -1.45
C LEU A 68 11.22 -0.67 -2.48
N ALA A 69 10.90 -0.91 -3.75
CA ALA A 69 11.90 -0.90 -4.81
C ALA A 69 12.57 0.48 -4.96
N ASN A 70 11.80 1.57 -4.86
CA ASN A 70 12.35 2.93 -4.89
C ASN A 70 13.21 3.23 -3.67
N ALA A 71 12.78 2.83 -2.47
CA ALA A 71 13.54 3.00 -1.24
C ALA A 71 14.86 2.23 -1.28
N LEU A 72 14.87 0.97 -1.75
CA LEU A 72 16.09 0.19 -1.95
C LEU A 72 17.03 0.85 -2.97
N THR A 73 16.48 1.41 -4.05
CA THR A 73 17.27 2.12 -5.08
C THR A 73 17.97 3.34 -4.48
N ASN A 74 17.20 4.21 -3.80
CA ASN A 74 17.72 5.45 -3.24
C ASN A 74 18.64 5.20 -2.04
N TYR A 75 18.32 4.22 -1.20
CA TYR A 75 19.19 3.83 -0.11
C TYR A 75 20.51 3.23 -0.61
N GLY A 76 20.48 2.46 -1.70
CA GLY A 76 21.70 2.04 -2.39
C GLY A 76 22.56 3.22 -2.84
N ALA A 77 21.95 4.27 -3.39
CA ALA A 77 22.67 5.50 -3.76
C ALA A 77 23.30 6.21 -2.53
N VAL A 78 22.58 6.24 -1.41
CA VAL A 78 23.07 6.77 -0.12
C VAL A 78 24.27 5.97 0.38
N LEU A 79 24.17 4.63 0.38
CA LEU A 79 25.27 3.74 0.79
C LEU A 79 26.50 3.93 -0.09
N TYR A 80 26.34 4.05 -1.40
CA TYR A 80 27.44 4.36 -2.30
C TYR A 80 28.14 5.68 -1.96
N ALA A 81 27.37 6.72 -1.65
CA ALA A 81 27.91 8.02 -1.26
C ALA A 81 28.70 7.96 0.06
N MET A 82 28.15 7.26 1.07
CA MET A 82 28.83 7.02 2.35
C MET A 82 30.14 6.26 2.14
N GLY A 83 30.13 5.17 1.36
CA GLY A 83 31.33 4.41 1.03
C GLY A 83 32.38 5.27 0.31
N TYR A 84 31.96 6.11 -0.64
CA TYR A 84 32.86 7.01 -1.35
C TYR A 84 33.58 7.95 -0.37
N ASN A 85 32.82 8.59 0.54
CA ASN A 85 33.41 9.47 1.56
C ASN A 85 34.39 8.75 2.48
N TYR A 86 34.04 7.56 2.96
CA TYR A 86 34.96 6.78 3.80
C TYR A 86 36.24 6.42 3.04
N GLY A 87 36.15 5.99 1.78
CA GLY A 87 37.34 5.67 0.99
C GLY A 87 38.22 6.89 0.71
N ILE A 88 37.63 8.06 0.45
CA ILE A 88 38.38 9.32 0.31
C ILE A 88 39.03 9.74 1.63
N ALA A 89 38.29 9.69 2.75
CA ALA A 89 38.81 10.04 4.08
C ALA A 89 39.93 9.09 4.52
N ASN A 90 39.81 7.80 4.20
CA ASN A 90 40.83 6.78 4.45
C ASN A 90 42.06 6.93 3.55
N LYS A 91 42.03 7.80 2.52
CA LYS A 91 43.06 7.90 1.47
C LYS A 91 43.35 6.53 0.82
N SER A 92 42.29 5.77 0.54
CA SER A 92 42.42 4.43 -0.07
C SER A 92 43.14 4.47 -1.42
N ASP A 93 43.94 3.45 -1.69
CA ASP A 93 44.65 3.27 -2.96
C ASP A 93 44.35 1.86 -3.54
N PRO A 94 43.67 1.76 -4.70
CA PRO A 94 43.10 2.87 -5.47
C PRO A 94 41.93 3.56 -4.73
N PRO A 95 41.63 4.83 -5.06
CA PRO A 95 40.45 5.51 -4.51
C PRO A 95 39.16 4.80 -4.97
N PRO A 96 38.07 4.86 -4.17
CA PRO A 96 36.79 4.29 -4.57
C PRO A 96 36.27 4.95 -5.87
N PRO A 97 35.66 4.18 -6.78
CA PRO A 97 35.10 4.75 -8.00
C PRO A 97 33.93 5.68 -7.65
N ARG A 98 33.88 6.88 -8.23
CA ARG A 98 32.80 7.84 -7.93
C ARG A 98 31.44 7.26 -8.32
N PRO A 99 30.48 7.14 -7.40
CA PRO A 99 29.23 6.46 -7.67
C PRO A 99 28.23 7.34 -8.43
N ASN A 100 27.30 6.70 -9.14
CA ASN A 100 26.10 7.37 -9.62
C ASN A 100 25.07 7.43 -8.48
N THR A 101 24.80 8.64 -8.00
CA THR A 101 23.88 8.89 -6.89
C THR A 101 22.52 9.40 -7.35
N SER A 102 22.19 9.21 -8.64
CA SER A 102 20.87 9.51 -9.19
C SER A 102 19.79 8.81 -8.38
N GLN A 103 18.73 9.56 -8.07
CA GLN A 103 17.64 9.08 -7.24
C GLN A 103 16.39 8.91 -8.08
N VAL A 104 15.58 7.93 -7.70
CA VAL A 104 14.24 7.78 -8.24
C VAL A 104 13.25 8.55 -7.38
N GLY A 105 12.33 9.26 -8.03
CA GLY A 105 11.25 9.95 -7.34
C GLY A 105 10.20 8.97 -6.79
N GLU A 106 9.29 9.49 -5.98
CA GLU A 106 8.12 8.74 -5.57
C GLU A 106 7.24 8.40 -6.79
N TYR A 107 6.81 7.15 -6.89
CA TYR A 107 5.88 6.68 -7.91
C TYR A 107 4.52 6.43 -7.26
N LYS A 108 3.46 7.00 -7.82
CA LYS A 108 2.08 6.77 -7.36
C LYS A 108 1.38 5.78 -8.26
N VAL A 109 0.93 4.68 -7.67
CA VAL A 109 0.16 3.64 -8.36
C VAL A 109 -1.25 4.14 -8.61
N SER A 110 -1.65 4.08 -9.88
CA SER A 110 -3.02 4.26 -10.32
C SER A 110 -3.44 3.04 -11.13
N ILE A 111 -4.63 2.53 -10.84
CA ILE A 111 -5.24 1.38 -11.52
C ILE A 111 -6.65 1.76 -12.01
N PRO A 112 -7.09 1.21 -13.16
CA PRO A 112 -8.50 1.29 -13.55
C PRO A 112 -9.37 0.47 -12.61
N SER A 113 -10.67 0.75 -12.58
CA SER A 113 -11.57 0.00 -11.71
C SER A 113 -11.82 -1.42 -12.21
N SER A 114 -11.86 -2.37 -11.27
CA SER A 114 -12.35 -3.72 -11.51
C SER A 114 -13.87 -3.78 -11.61
N VAL A 115 -14.61 -2.72 -11.24
CA VAL A 115 -16.06 -2.62 -11.43
C VAL A 115 -16.37 -2.29 -12.88
N GLY A 116 -17.28 -3.06 -13.50
CA GLY A 116 -17.67 -2.86 -14.89
C GLY A 116 -19.08 -3.37 -15.15
N ASP A 117 -19.77 -2.75 -16.10
CA ASP A 117 -21.07 -3.27 -16.55
C ASP A 117 -20.86 -4.50 -17.44
N ASN A 118 -21.03 -5.68 -16.83
CA ASN A 118 -20.93 -6.97 -17.51
C ASN A 118 -22.32 -7.49 -17.93
N GLY A 119 -23.31 -6.59 -18.03
CA GLY A 119 -24.69 -6.92 -18.37
C GLY A 119 -25.49 -7.45 -17.18
N ILE A 120 -26.66 -8.02 -17.49
CA ILE A 120 -27.65 -8.42 -16.48
C ILE A 120 -27.38 -9.79 -15.82
N GLY A 121 -26.30 -10.47 -16.25
CA GLY A 121 -25.94 -11.84 -15.82
C GLY A 121 -26.56 -12.96 -16.66
N PHE A 122 -27.03 -12.66 -17.87
CA PHE A 122 -27.48 -13.62 -18.89
C PHE A 122 -26.99 -13.15 -20.27
N ASP A 123 -26.77 -14.08 -21.19
CA ASP A 123 -26.59 -13.77 -22.60
C ASP A 123 -27.96 -13.62 -23.29
N HIS A 124 -28.10 -12.61 -24.14
CA HIS A 124 -29.35 -12.22 -24.80
C HIS A 124 -29.49 -12.78 -26.21
N ASP A 125 -28.40 -13.32 -26.78
CA ASP A 125 -28.32 -13.78 -28.18
C ASP A 125 -28.73 -15.26 -28.35
N HIS A 126 -29.87 -15.64 -27.76
CA HIS A 126 -30.34 -17.02 -27.80
C HIS A 126 -31.68 -17.16 -28.52
N GLY A 127 -31.73 -18.11 -29.47
CA GLY A 127 -32.87 -18.41 -30.36
C GLY A 127 -34.09 -19.05 -29.69
N GLY A 128 -34.48 -18.56 -28.51
CA GLY A 128 -35.65 -19.01 -27.76
C GLY A 128 -36.89 -18.10 -27.91
N VAL A 129 -37.90 -18.31 -27.08
CA VAL A 129 -39.15 -17.54 -27.10
C VAL A 129 -38.89 -16.13 -26.56
N LYS A 130 -38.77 -15.16 -27.46
CA LYS A 130 -38.46 -13.75 -27.11
C LYS A 130 -39.32 -13.20 -25.97
N GLU A 131 -40.63 -13.49 -25.96
CA GLU A 131 -41.54 -13.01 -24.92
C GLU A 131 -41.17 -13.53 -23.52
N PHE A 132 -40.73 -14.79 -23.41
CA PHE A 132 -40.26 -15.36 -22.15
C PHE A 132 -39.01 -14.62 -21.65
N PHE A 133 -38.01 -14.44 -22.51
CA PHE A 133 -36.78 -13.75 -22.14
C PHE A 133 -37.03 -12.28 -21.79
N ASP A 134 -37.84 -11.56 -22.56
CA ASP A 134 -38.19 -10.16 -22.26
C ASP A 134 -38.85 -10.04 -20.86
N LYS A 135 -39.77 -10.96 -20.52
CA LYS A 135 -40.41 -11.02 -19.20
C LYS A 135 -39.46 -11.45 -18.09
N LEU A 136 -38.58 -12.42 -18.35
CA LEU A 136 -37.56 -12.87 -17.39
C LEU A 136 -36.59 -11.73 -17.07
N ILE A 137 -36.07 -11.04 -18.09
CA ILE A 137 -35.21 -9.86 -17.92
C ILE A 137 -35.93 -8.81 -17.07
N ALA A 138 -37.17 -8.47 -17.42
CA ALA A 138 -37.94 -7.49 -16.65
C ALA A 138 -38.10 -7.91 -15.18
N LYS A 139 -38.36 -9.19 -14.89
CA LYS A 139 -38.45 -9.70 -13.51
C LYS A 139 -37.11 -9.76 -12.80
N VAL A 140 -36.01 -10.11 -13.47
CA VAL A 140 -34.66 -10.10 -12.90
C VAL A 140 -34.28 -8.68 -12.49
N LEU A 141 -34.47 -7.71 -13.39
CA LEU A 141 -34.20 -6.30 -13.12
C LEU A 141 -35.05 -5.81 -11.94
N ALA A 142 -36.35 -6.16 -11.90
CA ALA A 142 -37.25 -5.75 -10.83
C ALA A 142 -36.93 -6.43 -9.48
N ALA A 143 -36.61 -7.72 -9.47
CA ALA A 143 -36.39 -8.48 -8.24
C ALA A 143 -34.98 -8.29 -7.69
N PHE A 144 -33.98 -8.26 -8.56
CA PHE A 144 -32.57 -8.39 -8.20
C PHE A 144 -31.73 -7.19 -8.64
N GLY A 145 -32.23 -6.34 -9.55
CA GLY A 145 -31.45 -5.29 -10.19
C GLY A 145 -30.54 -5.84 -11.28
N LYS A 146 -29.57 -6.68 -10.91
CA LYS A 146 -28.76 -7.52 -11.81
C LYS A 146 -28.44 -8.81 -11.07
N LEU A 147 -28.24 -9.90 -11.79
CA LEU A 147 -27.59 -11.07 -11.17
C LEU A 147 -26.10 -10.81 -10.99
N PRO A 148 -25.43 -11.48 -10.02
CA PRO A 148 -23.98 -11.41 -9.91
C PRO A 148 -23.34 -11.59 -11.28
N ASN A 149 -22.48 -10.68 -11.72
CA ASN A 149 -22.06 -10.59 -13.13
C ASN A 149 -20.53 -10.46 -13.26
N GLY A 150 -19.76 -11.15 -12.40
CA GLY A 150 -18.30 -11.19 -12.50
C GLY A 150 -17.83 -11.85 -13.80
N ASP A 151 -16.77 -11.31 -14.40
CA ASP A 151 -16.11 -11.90 -15.57
C ASP A 151 -15.11 -12.96 -15.10
N ARG A 152 -15.53 -14.23 -15.20
CA ARG A 152 -14.73 -15.39 -14.76
C ARG A 152 -13.34 -15.44 -15.41
N SER A 153 -13.20 -15.07 -16.68
CA SER A 153 -11.92 -15.19 -17.38
C SER A 153 -10.94 -14.14 -16.86
N LYS A 154 -11.44 -12.94 -16.57
CA LYS A 154 -10.63 -11.89 -15.95
C LYS A 154 -10.33 -12.18 -14.48
N LEU A 155 -11.28 -12.73 -13.74
CA LEU A 155 -11.07 -13.16 -12.35
C LEU A 155 -10.00 -14.26 -12.26
N ASP A 156 -10.04 -15.27 -13.14
CA ASP A 156 -9.01 -16.31 -13.20
C ASP A 156 -7.62 -15.74 -13.56
N LYS A 157 -7.58 -14.79 -14.52
CA LYS A 157 -6.34 -14.09 -14.88
C LYS A 157 -5.78 -13.28 -13.70
N ALA A 158 -6.64 -12.55 -12.99
CA ALA A 158 -6.27 -11.79 -11.81
C ALA A 158 -5.75 -12.71 -10.69
N HIS A 159 -6.45 -13.82 -10.41
CA HIS A 159 -6.03 -14.82 -9.44
C HIS A 159 -4.64 -15.38 -9.80
N THR A 160 -4.46 -15.86 -11.02
CA THR A 160 -3.19 -16.42 -11.49
C THR A 160 -2.06 -15.43 -11.32
N THR A 161 -2.29 -14.17 -11.70
CA THR A 161 -1.27 -13.12 -11.63
C THR A 161 -0.88 -12.80 -10.19
N TRP A 162 -1.86 -12.62 -9.29
CA TRP A 162 -1.59 -12.40 -7.86
C TRP A 162 -0.91 -13.61 -7.22
N ASN A 163 -1.32 -14.82 -7.56
CA ASN A 163 -0.71 -16.04 -7.03
C ASN A 163 0.74 -16.20 -7.52
N THR A 164 1.04 -15.90 -8.78
CA THR A 164 2.42 -15.89 -9.28
C THR A 164 3.28 -14.86 -8.57
N PHE A 165 2.78 -13.63 -8.38
CA PHE A 165 3.48 -12.59 -7.63
C PHE A 165 3.77 -12.99 -6.18
N ALA A 166 2.74 -13.50 -5.48
CA ALA A 166 2.84 -13.91 -4.08
C ALA A 166 3.85 -15.04 -3.83
N ASN A 167 4.13 -15.86 -4.85
CA ASN A 167 5.07 -16.98 -4.77
C ASN A 167 6.40 -16.69 -5.48
N HIS A 168 6.60 -15.48 -6.00
CA HIS A 168 7.84 -15.14 -6.69
C HIS A 168 9.00 -15.07 -5.68
N GLU A 169 10.14 -15.70 -6.00
CA GLU A 169 11.27 -15.84 -5.06
C GLU A 169 11.80 -14.49 -4.56
N SER A 170 11.89 -13.49 -5.45
CA SER A 170 12.33 -12.14 -5.10
C SER A 170 11.37 -11.43 -4.16
N VAL A 171 10.07 -11.78 -4.14
CA VAL A 171 9.07 -11.22 -3.22
C VAL A 171 9.17 -11.92 -1.87
N VAL A 172 9.09 -13.25 -1.84
CA VAL A 172 9.13 -14.05 -0.61
C VAL A 172 10.48 -13.93 0.11
N GLY A 173 11.57 -13.89 -0.64
CA GLY A 173 12.94 -13.85 -0.11
C GLY A 173 13.48 -12.44 0.18
N ALA A 174 12.76 -11.36 -0.19
CA ALA A 174 13.26 -9.99 -0.08
C ALA A 174 13.68 -9.64 1.36
N ALA A 175 12.85 -9.93 2.35
CA ALA A 175 13.14 -9.61 3.75
C ALA A 175 14.41 -10.32 4.26
N GLY A 176 14.60 -11.59 3.92
CA GLY A 176 15.80 -12.36 4.25
C GLY A 176 17.06 -11.79 3.60
N ARG A 177 16.95 -11.38 2.32
CA ARG A 177 18.05 -10.74 1.59
C ARG A 177 18.41 -9.38 2.19
N ILE A 178 17.42 -8.56 2.55
CA ILE A 178 17.65 -7.27 3.22
C ILE A 178 18.36 -7.49 4.57
N ALA A 179 17.97 -8.51 5.34
CA ALA A 179 18.67 -8.85 6.58
C ALA A 179 20.13 -9.28 6.33
N THR A 180 20.40 -10.06 5.28
CA THR A 180 21.76 -10.42 4.88
C THR A 180 22.59 -9.20 4.45
N ILE A 181 21.98 -8.23 3.78
CA ILE A 181 22.65 -6.96 3.43
C ILE A 181 22.97 -6.17 4.69
N SER A 182 22.01 -6.06 5.62
CA SER A 182 22.22 -5.37 6.90
C SER A 182 23.36 -5.97 7.72
N ALA A 183 23.49 -7.30 7.71
CA ALA A 183 24.53 -8.02 8.44
C ALA A 183 25.96 -7.78 7.89
N LEU A 184 26.11 -7.22 6.68
CA LEU A 184 27.42 -6.81 6.17
C LEU A 184 28.08 -5.75 7.04
N PHE A 185 27.29 -4.98 7.80
CA PHE A 185 27.76 -3.95 8.70
C PHE A 185 27.99 -4.45 10.14
N ASP A 186 27.78 -5.74 10.40
CA ASP A 186 28.05 -6.33 11.71
C ASP A 186 29.55 -6.22 12.03
N GLY A 187 29.86 -5.79 13.25
CA GLY A 187 31.24 -5.57 13.67
C GLY A 187 31.89 -4.27 13.19
N MET A 188 31.15 -3.38 12.50
CA MET A 188 31.65 -2.03 12.23
C MET A 188 31.93 -1.28 13.54
N ASP A 189 33.12 -0.66 13.63
CA ASP A 189 33.59 0.10 14.80
C ASP A 189 32.72 1.34 15.11
N ASP A 190 32.15 1.96 14.07
CA ASP A 190 31.25 3.11 14.19
C ASP A 190 29.85 2.66 14.65
N ALA A 191 29.69 2.45 15.95
CA ALA A 191 28.46 1.91 16.53
C ALA A 191 27.23 2.80 16.25
N THR A 192 27.41 4.13 16.22
CA THR A 192 26.31 5.08 15.98
C THR A 192 25.87 5.03 14.53
N ASN A 193 26.80 5.12 13.57
CA ASN A 193 26.43 5.02 12.16
C ASN A 193 25.88 3.63 11.82
N ARG A 194 26.46 2.57 12.40
CA ARG A 194 25.96 1.20 12.24
C ARG A 194 24.49 1.07 12.66
N GLN A 195 24.11 1.65 13.81
CA GLN A 195 22.72 1.60 14.26
C GLN A 195 21.77 2.28 13.27
N LEU A 196 22.11 3.49 12.81
CA LEU A 196 21.30 4.21 11.81
C LEU A 196 21.13 3.40 10.52
N LEU A 197 22.21 2.76 10.05
CA LEU A 197 22.15 1.90 8.87
C LEU A 197 21.19 0.71 9.09
N GLN A 198 21.30 0.05 10.24
CA GLN A 198 20.48 -1.10 10.61
C GLN A 198 19.00 -0.72 10.80
N ASP A 199 18.68 0.47 11.30
CA ASP A 199 17.31 0.97 11.45
C ASP A 199 16.63 1.17 10.08
N HIS A 200 17.37 1.69 9.10
CA HIS A 200 16.88 1.80 7.72
C HIS A 200 16.68 0.43 7.08
N PHE A 201 17.60 -0.53 7.28
CA PHE A 201 17.39 -1.90 6.82
C PHE A 201 16.22 -2.60 7.50
N ALA A 202 15.99 -2.36 8.79
CA ALA A 202 14.82 -2.87 9.50
C ALA A 202 13.53 -2.34 8.86
N THR A 203 13.48 -1.05 8.52
CA THR A 203 12.34 -0.44 7.81
C THR A 203 12.12 -1.07 6.44
N LEU A 204 13.18 -1.23 5.64
CA LEU A 204 13.11 -1.89 4.33
C LEU A 204 12.63 -3.35 4.45
N LYS A 205 13.14 -4.07 5.46
CA LYS A 205 12.77 -5.46 5.73
C LYS A 205 11.29 -5.58 6.09
N THR A 206 10.78 -4.74 7.00
CA THR A 206 9.36 -4.71 7.34
C THR A 206 8.51 -4.42 6.11
N GLY A 207 8.91 -3.48 5.26
CA GLY A 207 8.25 -3.24 3.98
C GLY A 207 8.19 -4.48 3.09
N ALA A 208 9.28 -5.25 3.00
CA ALA A 208 9.32 -6.51 2.25
C ALA A 208 8.39 -7.59 2.84
N ASP A 209 8.38 -7.77 4.16
CA ASP A 209 7.48 -8.70 4.86
C ASP A 209 6.01 -8.33 4.59
N THR A 210 5.68 -7.03 4.59
CA THR A 210 4.34 -6.53 4.30
C THR A 210 3.93 -6.81 2.85
N VAL A 211 4.82 -6.61 1.86
CA VAL A 211 4.54 -6.94 0.44
C VAL A 211 4.25 -8.42 0.26
N ALA A 212 5.09 -9.29 0.80
CA ALA A 212 4.92 -10.73 0.69
C ALA A 212 3.60 -11.19 1.31
N THR A 213 3.29 -10.69 2.50
CA THR A 213 2.02 -10.99 3.20
C THR A 213 0.83 -10.51 2.38
N ALA A 214 0.82 -9.25 1.93
CA ALA A 214 -0.28 -8.69 1.17
C ALA A 214 -0.51 -9.43 -0.15
N GLY A 215 0.56 -9.75 -0.89
CA GLY A 215 0.47 -10.53 -2.13
C GLY A 215 -0.23 -11.88 -1.91
N GLN A 216 0.14 -12.61 -0.85
CA GLN A 216 -0.51 -13.88 -0.50
C GLN A 216 -2.00 -13.72 -0.15
N LYS A 217 -2.39 -12.60 0.46
CA LYS A 217 -3.77 -12.34 0.86
C LYS A 217 -4.65 -11.81 -0.28
N MET A 218 -4.07 -11.38 -1.40
CA MET A 218 -4.82 -10.92 -2.57
C MET A 218 -5.36 -12.07 -3.43
N ALA A 219 -4.62 -13.17 -3.58
CA ALA A 219 -4.96 -14.23 -4.54
C ALA A 219 -6.23 -15.00 -4.16
N ALA A 220 -6.34 -15.43 -2.90
CA ALA A 220 -7.43 -16.30 -2.46
C ALA A 220 -8.84 -15.68 -2.63
N PRO A 221 -9.10 -14.42 -2.23
CA PRO A 221 -10.41 -13.79 -2.42
C PRO A 221 -10.83 -13.71 -3.89
N VAL A 222 -9.88 -13.50 -4.80
CA VAL A 222 -10.13 -13.45 -6.25
C VAL A 222 -10.50 -14.84 -6.78
N GLN A 223 -9.79 -15.87 -6.33
CA GLN A 223 -10.11 -17.26 -6.68
C GLN A 223 -11.50 -17.66 -6.16
N GLU A 224 -11.82 -17.34 -4.91
CA GLU A 224 -13.12 -17.63 -4.32
C GLU A 224 -14.26 -17.00 -5.12
N TYR A 225 -14.06 -15.78 -5.63
CA TYR A 225 -15.05 -15.13 -6.48
C TYR A 225 -15.17 -15.78 -7.86
N HIS A 226 -14.05 -16.13 -8.48
CA HIS A 226 -14.08 -16.91 -9.72
C HIS A 226 -14.89 -18.21 -9.53
N ASP A 227 -14.53 -19.01 -8.53
CA ASP A 227 -15.10 -20.33 -8.30
C ASP A 227 -16.59 -20.22 -7.94
N ALA A 228 -16.97 -19.24 -7.11
CA ALA A 228 -18.36 -18.97 -6.78
C ALA A 228 -19.18 -18.55 -8.02
N THR A 229 -18.59 -17.78 -8.94
CA THR A 229 -19.26 -17.36 -10.18
C THR A 229 -19.50 -18.55 -11.09
N VAL A 230 -18.50 -19.42 -11.26
CA VAL A 230 -18.61 -20.65 -12.08
C VAL A 230 -19.64 -21.61 -11.49
N ALA A 231 -19.57 -21.84 -10.18
CA ALA A 231 -20.48 -22.75 -9.48
C ALA A 231 -21.94 -22.27 -9.56
N LEU A 232 -22.19 -20.99 -9.29
CA LEU A 232 -23.54 -20.41 -9.35
C LEU A 232 -24.18 -20.60 -10.73
N GLY A 233 -23.43 -20.36 -11.81
CA GLY A 233 -23.96 -20.53 -13.16
C GLY A 233 -24.30 -21.98 -13.49
N SER A 234 -23.43 -22.91 -13.09
CA SER A 234 -23.65 -24.35 -13.28
C SER A 234 -24.85 -24.87 -12.51
N GLU A 235 -24.95 -24.55 -11.21
CA GLU A 235 -26.02 -25.01 -10.33
C GLU A 235 -27.37 -24.43 -10.74
N THR A 236 -27.42 -23.15 -11.10
CA THR A 236 -28.69 -22.55 -11.50
C THR A 236 -29.15 -23.06 -12.87
N SER A 237 -28.24 -23.29 -13.83
CA SER A 237 -28.57 -23.96 -15.09
C SER A 237 -29.12 -25.37 -14.86
N SER A 238 -28.51 -26.15 -13.96
CA SER A 238 -28.98 -27.48 -13.58
C SER A 238 -30.39 -27.46 -12.94
N THR A 239 -30.62 -26.49 -12.04
CA THR A 239 -31.90 -26.33 -11.35
C THR A 239 -33.02 -25.98 -12.34
N ILE A 240 -32.76 -25.08 -13.30
CA ILE A 240 -33.73 -24.72 -14.33
C ILE A 240 -34.01 -25.91 -15.25
N ASN A 241 -32.99 -26.63 -15.72
CA ASN A 241 -33.16 -27.83 -16.56
C ASN A 241 -34.00 -28.91 -15.87
N THR A 242 -33.89 -29.05 -14.55
CA THR A 242 -34.70 -29.99 -13.77
C THR A 242 -36.17 -29.58 -13.71
N LEU A 243 -36.44 -28.28 -13.60
CA LEU A 243 -37.82 -27.76 -13.62
C LEU A 243 -38.51 -28.07 -14.95
N GLU A 244 -37.80 -27.98 -16.08
CA GLU A 244 -38.32 -28.35 -17.41
C GLU A 244 -38.73 -29.81 -17.55
N LEU A 245 -38.05 -30.73 -16.84
CA LEU A 245 -38.44 -32.14 -16.83
C LEU A 245 -39.71 -32.42 -16.02
N SER A 246 -40.08 -31.52 -15.11
CA SER A 246 -41.20 -31.67 -14.17
C SER A 246 -42.48 -30.92 -14.59
N ILE A 247 -42.33 -29.87 -15.39
CA ILE A 247 -43.43 -29.07 -15.96
C ILE A 247 -43.72 -29.62 -17.36
N ALA A 248 -44.99 -29.84 -17.71
CA ALA A 248 -45.39 -30.30 -19.05
C ALA A 248 -45.24 -29.21 -20.14
N VAL A 249 -44.15 -28.43 -20.09
CA VAL A 249 -43.78 -27.39 -21.05
C VAL A 249 -42.45 -27.79 -21.69
N THR A 250 -42.46 -27.85 -23.02
CA THR A 250 -41.35 -28.22 -23.86
C THR A 250 -40.26 -27.13 -23.87
N ALA A 251 -39.03 -27.55 -23.57
CA ALA A 251 -37.68 -27.10 -23.98
C ALA A 251 -37.08 -25.72 -23.60
N VAL A 252 -35.92 -25.79 -22.94
CA VAL A 252 -34.73 -24.96 -23.20
C VAL A 252 -33.45 -25.82 -23.03
N LEU A 253 -33.08 -26.59 -24.05
CA LEU A 253 -31.90 -27.46 -24.02
C LEU A 253 -30.61 -26.81 -24.59
N GLY A 254 -29.78 -26.20 -23.74
CA GLY A 254 -28.31 -26.32 -23.85
C GLY A 254 -27.47 -25.34 -24.71
N GLY A 255 -26.52 -24.68 -24.03
CA GLY A 255 -25.38 -23.95 -24.59
C GLY A 255 -24.67 -23.07 -23.55
N ALA A 256 -23.63 -23.60 -22.91
CA ALA A 256 -22.82 -22.92 -21.90
C ALA A 256 -22.25 -21.57 -22.37
N LEU A 257 -22.64 -20.44 -21.76
CA LEU A 257 -21.78 -19.51 -20.98
C LEU A 257 -22.16 -18.02 -20.99
N ALA A 258 -22.85 -17.59 -19.93
CA ALA A 258 -22.62 -16.36 -19.13
C ALA A 258 -23.68 -16.40 -18.00
N LEU A 259 -23.38 -17.18 -16.96
CA LEU A 259 -24.24 -17.67 -15.86
C LEU A 259 -25.49 -18.50 -16.21
N PHE A 260 -26.12 -18.34 -17.37
CA PHE A 260 -27.30 -19.12 -17.73
C PHE A 260 -27.30 -19.51 -19.20
N SER A 261 -27.02 -20.80 -19.43
CA SER A 261 -27.19 -21.46 -20.70
C SER A 261 -28.67 -21.75 -20.94
N LEU A 262 -29.42 -20.76 -21.41
CA LEU A 262 -30.82 -20.98 -21.82
C LEU A 262 -30.93 -20.91 -23.33
N GLY A 263 -30.68 -22.05 -24.01
CA GLY A 263 -31.10 -22.19 -25.40
C GLY A 263 -31.04 -23.63 -25.91
N THR A 264 -32.18 -24.24 -26.25
CA THR A 264 -32.52 -24.58 -27.65
C THR A 264 -34.05 -24.63 -27.79
N SER A 265 -34.48 -24.47 -29.03
CA SER A 265 -35.84 -24.22 -29.53
C SER A 265 -36.98 -24.98 -28.85
N ALA A 266 -37.83 -24.22 -28.16
CA ALA A 266 -39.20 -24.61 -27.85
C ALA A 266 -40.23 -23.72 -28.55
N VAL A 267 -41.29 -24.36 -29.02
CA VAL A 267 -42.55 -23.70 -29.33
C VAL A 267 -43.36 -23.69 -28.03
N ALA A 268 -43.23 -22.61 -27.23
CA ALA A 268 -44.04 -22.46 -26.02
C ALA A 268 -45.49 -22.10 -26.39
N ALA A 269 -46.47 -22.72 -25.74
CA ALA A 269 -47.85 -22.24 -25.75
C ALA A 269 -47.91 -20.94 -24.93
N ALA A 270 -48.38 -19.84 -25.55
CA ALA A 270 -48.37 -18.48 -24.99
C ALA A 270 -49.03 -18.32 -23.60
N ALA A 271 -49.82 -19.29 -23.13
CA ALA A 271 -50.51 -19.24 -21.84
C ALA A 271 -49.66 -19.65 -20.61
N ALA A 272 -48.49 -20.27 -20.77
CA ALA A 272 -47.66 -20.78 -19.64
C ALA A 272 -46.50 -19.85 -19.21
N ILE A 273 -46.17 -18.84 -20.02
CA ILE A 273 -44.94 -18.05 -19.90
C ILE A 273 -44.77 -17.38 -18.53
N ASP A 274 -45.82 -16.82 -17.95
CA ASP A 274 -45.71 -16.07 -16.68
C ASP A 274 -45.40 -16.98 -15.48
N ALA A 275 -45.94 -18.20 -15.47
CA ALA A 275 -45.67 -19.19 -14.42
C ALA A 275 -44.23 -19.72 -14.53
N ASP A 276 -43.77 -19.98 -15.74
CA ASP A 276 -42.40 -20.46 -16.01
C ASP A 276 -41.36 -19.40 -15.59
N VAL A 277 -41.58 -18.13 -15.95
CA VAL A 277 -40.71 -17.02 -15.52
C VAL A 277 -40.62 -16.93 -13.98
N LEU A 278 -41.73 -17.08 -13.26
CA LEU A 278 -41.72 -17.07 -11.79
C LEU A 278 -40.97 -18.27 -11.19
N ALA A 279 -41.11 -19.46 -11.80
CA ALA A 279 -40.36 -20.64 -11.39
C ALA A 279 -38.85 -20.45 -11.60
N THR A 280 -38.44 -19.88 -12.75
CA THR A 280 -37.04 -19.54 -13.03
C THR A 280 -36.46 -18.55 -12.02
N ILE A 281 -37.19 -17.46 -11.72
CA ILE A 281 -36.77 -16.48 -10.69
C ILE A 281 -36.59 -17.16 -9.32
N SER A 282 -37.48 -18.07 -8.96
CA SER A 282 -37.41 -18.81 -7.69
C SER A 282 -36.20 -19.75 -7.65
N ALA A 283 -35.91 -20.44 -8.76
CA ALA A 283 -34.73 -21.28 -8.90
C ALA A 283 -33.44 -20.47 -8.75
N ILE A 284 -33.36 -19.30 -9.41
CA ILE A 284 -32.20 -18.40 -9.29
C ILE A 284 -31.96 -18.00 -7.84
N GLN A 285 -33.01 -17.56 -7.14
CA GLN A 285 -32.88 -17.16 -5.74
C GLN A 285 -32.48 -18.34 -4.85
N ALA A 286 -32.97 -19.55 -5.13
CA ALA A 286 -32.64 -20.75 -4.38
C ALA A 286 -31.16 -21.16 -4.58
N SER A 287 -30.70 -21.25 -5.83
CA SER A 287 -29.31 -21.55 -6.15
C SER A 287 -28.36 -20.50 -5.60
N TYR A 288 -28.72 -19.22 -5.70
CA TYR A 288 -27.93 -18.14 -5.09
C TYR A 288 -27.74 -18.33 -3.59
N ARG A 289 -28.85 -18.56 -2.85
CA ARG A 289 -28.82 -18.74 -1.39
C ARG A 289 -28.02 -19.98 -0.95
N ALA A 290 -27.96 -21.01 -1.79
CA ALA A 290 -27.16 -22.21 -1.53
C ALA A 290 -25.67 -22.03 -1.90
N SER A 291 -25.35 -21.04 -2.75
CA SER A 291 -24.01 -20.86 -3.30
C SER A 291 -23.05 -20.13 -2.36
N GLN A 292 -21.74 -20.32 -2.60
CA GLN A 292 -20.68 -19.55 -1.95
C GLN A 292 -20.72 -18.04 -2.30
N MET A 293 -21.46 -17.65 -3.33
CA MET A 293 -21.59 -16.26 -3.74
C MET A 293 -22.12 -15.38 -2.59
N VAL A 294 -23.03 -15.91 -1.77
CA VAL A 294 -23.55 -15.22 -0.57
C VAL A 294 -22.42 -14.69 0.32
N ARG A 295 -21.38 -15.52 0.53
CA ARG A 295 -20.22 -15.15 1.34
C ARG A 295 -19.31 -14.18 0.59
N VAL A 296 -18.99 -14.48 -0.67
CA VAL A 296 -18.05 -13.70 -1.47
C VAL A 296 -18.48 -12.25 -1.60
N ILE A 297 -19.74 -12.00 -1.96
CA ILE A 297 -20.26 -10.64 -2.16
C ILE A 297 -21.03 -10.10 -0.95
N GLY A 298 -21.08 -10.84 0.16
CA GLY A 298 -21.64 -10.37 1.42
C GLY A 298 -23.15 -10.07 1.39
N LEU A 299 -23.92 -10.85 0.63
CA LEU A 299 -25.36 -10.66 0.44
C LEU A 299 -26.10 -11.98 0.67
N THR A 300 -26.98 -12.03 1.65
CA THR A 300 -27.73 -13.25 2.01
C THR A 300 -28.89 -13.58 1.06
N SER A 301 -29.30 -12.61 0.24
CA SER A 301 -30.31 -12.79 -0.79
C SER A 301 -30.17 -11.72 -1.87
N LEU A 302 -30.48 -12.07 -3.12
CA LEU A 302 -30.56 -11.06 -4.18
C LEU A 302 -31.77 -10.16 -3.93
N ALA A 303 -31.53 -8.86 -3.96
CA ALA A 303 -32.57 -7.84 -3.92
C ALA A 303 -32.07 -6.61 -4.69
N ALA A 304 -32.94 -6.00 -5.49
CA ALA A 304 -32.62 -4.76 -6.19
C ALA A 304 -32.18 -3.67 -5.19
N GLY A 305 -31.04 -3.04 -5.46
CA GLY A 305 -30.47 -1.99 -4.60
C GLY A 305 -29.80 -2.49 -3.30
N ALA A 306 -29.68 -3.80 -3.10
CA ALA A 306 -28.92 -4.34 -1.97
C ALA A 306 -27.43 -3.94 -2.06
N VAL A 307 -26.79 -3.78 -0.90
CA VAL A 307 -25.37 -3.47 -0.76
C VAL A 307 -24.72 -4.58 0.04
N GLY A 308 -23.70 -5.21 -0.53
CA GLY A 308 -22.96 -6.28 0.14
C GLY A 308 -22.03 -5.75 1.21
N ILE A 309 -21.92 -6.48 2.33
CA ILE A 309 -20.87 -6.25 3.32
C ILE A 309 -19.72 -7.19 2.98
N VAL A 310 -18.74 -6.67 2.23
CA VAL A 310 -17.64 -7.48 1.72
C VAL A 310 -16.52 -7.56 2.75
N ASP A 311 -16.28 -8.77 3.23
CA ASP A 311 -15.18 -9.09 4.14
C ASP A 311 -13.99 -9.74 3.39
N ALA A 312 -14.09 -9.92 2.07
CA ALA A 312 -13.15 -10.74 1.28
C ALA A 312 -11.68 -10.30 1.40
N PHE A 313 -11.41 -9.00 1.62
CA PHE A 313 -10.06 -8.44 1.71
C PHE A 313 -9.66 -8.00 3.13
N HIS A 314 -10.42 -8.35 4.18
CA HIS A 314 -10.07 -7.94 5.56
C HIS A 314 -8.71 -8.46 6.03
N ALA A 315 -8.29 -9.61 5.50
CA ALA A 315 -7.00 -10.21 5.82
C ALA A 315 -5.82 -9.50 5.15
N VAL A 316 -6.07 -8.61 4.18
CA VAL A 316 -5.03 -7.74 3.61
C VAL A 316 -4.72 -6.66 4.67
N PRO A 317 -3.45 -6.52 5.10
CA PRO A 317 -3.11 -5.67 6.23
C PRO A 317 -3.05 -4.19 5.81
N SER A 318 -4.19 -3.60 5.46
CA SER A 318 -4.30 -2.23 4.92
C SER A 318 -3.65 -1.15 5.79
N ILE A 319 -3.75 -1.28 7.12
CA ILE A 319 -3.08 -0.38 8.07
C ILE A 319 -1.55 -0.51 7.98
N ASP A 320 -1.03 -1.74 7.91
CA ASP A 320 0.40 -1.97 7.78
C ASP A 320 0.91 -1.55 6.40
N LEU A 321 0.08 -1.67 5.34
CA LEU A 321 0.38 -1.16 4.00
C LEU A 321 0.55 0.37 4.04
N GLU A 322 -0.40 1.11 4.61
CA GLU A 322 -0.29 2.58 4.73
C GLU A 322 0.92 3.01 5.56
N LYS A 323 1.17 2.33 6.69
CA LYS A 323 2.35 2.57 7.53
C LYS A 323 3.66 2.28 6.77
N ALA A 324 3.71 1.18 6.01
CA ALA A 324 4.87 0.83 5.21
C ALA A 324 5.13 1.88 4.11
N ILE A 325 4.09 2.37 3.41
CA ILE A 325 4.24 3.45 2.41
C ILE A 325 4.90 4.66 3.05
N ASN A 326 4.39 5.15 4.18
CA ASN A 326 4.90 6.34 4.86
C ASN A 326 6.35 6.18 5.34
N ASN A 327 6.67 5.02 5.90
CA ASN A 327 8.03 4.74 6.38
C ASN A 327 9.03 4.63 5.22
N LEU A 328 8.64 3.97 4.12
CA LEU A 328 9.48 3.85 2.92
C LEU A 328 9.67 5.20 2.22
N ALA A 329 8.65 6.07 2.21
CA ALA A 329 8.75 7.42 1.68
C ALA A 329 9.87 8.25 2.36
N SER A 330 10.09 8.03 3.66
CA SER A 330 11.19 8.69 4.39
C SER A 330 12.57 8.29 3.87
N ILE A 331 12.74 7.03 3.45
CA ILE A 331 13.99 6.54 2.84
C ILE A 331 14.11 7.03 1.39
N ILE A 332 13.02 7.01 0.63
CA ILE A 332 12.98 7.56 -0.74
C ILE A 332 13.44 9.02 -0.75
N ALA A 333 13.03 9.80 0.25
CA ALA A 333 13.35 11.23 0.36
C ALA A 333 14.81 11.54 0.74
N MET A 334 15.61 10.56 1.16
CA MET A 334 17.03 10.79 1.48
C MET A 334 17.76 11.26 0.23
N LYS A 335 18.38 12.46 0.26
CA LYS A 335 19.13 13.01 -0.87
C LYS A 335 20.63 12.84 -0.69
N VAL A 336 21.35 12.55 -1.77
CA VAL A 336 22.81 12.68 -1.80
C VAL A 336 23.19 13.99 -2.48
N ILE A 337 23.92 14.84 -1.77
CA ILE A 337 24.46 16.10 -2.28
C ILE A 337 25.95 15.89 -2.53
N VAL A 338 26.45 16.33 -3.68
CA VAL A 338 27.89 16.30 -3.96
C VAL A 338 28.44 17.72 -3.80
N ALA A 339 29.26 17.93 -2.78
CA ALA A 339 29.93 19.19 -2.51
C ALA A 339 30.98 19.51 -3.58
N ALA A 340 31.35 20.79 -3.68
CA ALA A 340 32.28 21.30 -4.69
C ALA A 340 33.71 20.72 -4.58
N ASP A 341 34.09 20.22 -3.40
CA ASP A 341 35.34 19.50 -3.13
C ASP A 341 35.26 17.99 -3.45
N GLY A 342 34.10 17.52 -3.93
CA GLY A 342 33.86 16.12 -4.29
C GLY A 342 33.32 15.25 -3.15
N VAL A 343 33.21 15.75 -1.91
CA VAL A 343 32.60 15.02 -0.79
C VAL A 343 31.10 14.87 -1.03
N MET A 344 30.55 13.66 -0.83
CA MET A 344 29.12 13.40 -1.03
C MET A 344 28.36 13.39 0.29
N THR A 345 27.71 14.47 0.70
CA THR A 345 26.92 14.48 1.94
C THR A 345 25.55 13.83 1.73
N VAL A 346 25.06 13.11 2.73
CA VAL A 346 23.67 12.65 2.78
C VAL A 346 22.89 13.76 3.45
N ALA A 347 21.94 14.33 2.72
CA ALA A 347 21.07 15.41 3.14
C ALA A 347 20.23 14.99 4.35
N THR A 348 20.69 15.30 5.55
CA THR A 348 19.94 15.11 6.80
C THR A 348 19.30 16.42 7.26
N LYS A 349 18.36 16.92 6.46
CA LYS A 349 17.19 17.78 6.77
C LYS A 349 17.37 19.15 7.46
N TYR A 350 18.48 19.49 8.13
CA TYR A 350 18.73 20.84 8.65
C TYR A 350 19.80 21.59 7.86
N GLU A 351 20.94 20.93 7.59
CA GLU A 351 22.06 21.55 6.87
C GLU A 351 21.71 21.89 5.41
N ASP A 352 20.69 21.24 4.87
CA ASP A 352 20.15 21.43 3.51
C ASP A 352 19.17 22.60 3.40
N LEU A 353 18.65 23.07 4.54
CA LEU A 353 17.78 24.23 4.57
C LEU A 353 18.62 25.48 4.29
N THR A 354 18.07 26.37 3.46
CA THR A 354 18.77 27.60 3.08
C THR A 354 18.98 28.45 4.34
N PRO A 355 20.19 28.97 4.59
CA PRO A 355 20.44 30.00 5.59
C PRO A 355 19.41 31.12 5.51
N ALA A 356 18.73 31.39 6.62
CA ALA A 356 17.65 32.36 6.72
C ALA A 356 17.95 33.40 7.82
N PRO A 357 19.04 34.19 7.69
CA PRO A 357 19.50 35.11 8.75
C PRO A 357 18.50 36.24 9.07
N GLY A 358 17.50 36.45 8.22
CA GLY A 358 16.45 37.45 8.42
C GLY A 358 15.25 36.98 9.24
N ILE A 359 15.20 35.71 9.68
CA ILE A 359 14.13 35.18 10.51
C ILE A 359 14.49 35.41 11.98
N PRO A 360 13.75 36.26 12.72
CA PRO A 360 13.99 36.47 14.13
C PRO A 360 13.58 35.22 14.94
N LEU A 361 13.91 35.22 16.23
CA LEU A 361 13.38 34.26 17.19
C LEU A 361 12.67 35.05 18.29
N GLU A 362 11.35 34.99 18.30
CA GLU A 362 10.52 35.63 19.32
C GLU A 362 10.38 34.72 20.55
N ASP A 363 9.85 35.28 21.64
CA ASP A 363 9.54 34.53 22.85
C ASP A 363 8.39 33.52 22.62
N PHE A 364 8.21 32.60 23.56
CA PHE A 364 7.06 31.71 23.55
C PHE A 364 5.75 32.52 23.63
N THR A 365 4.74 32.05 22.90
CA THR A 365 3.35 32.30 23.29
C THR A 365 2.95 31.28 24.35
N ASP A 366 2.01 31.63 25.22
CA ASP A 366 1.44 30.70 26.22
C ASP A 366 0.98 29.38 25.57
N GLU A 367 0.40 29.46 24.37
CA GLU A 367 -0.07 28.30 23.60
C GLU A 367 1.08 27.40 23.14
N SER A 368 2.17 27.99 22.64
CA SER A 368 3.34 27.23 22.19
C SER A 368 4.08 26.57 23.35
N GLU A 369 4.17 27.25 24.49
CA GLU A 369 4.80 26.70 25.69
C GLU A 369 3.99 25.53 26.25
N ASP A 370 2.66 25.69 26.37
CA ASP A 370 1.77 24.59 26.81
C ASP A 370 1.86 23.39 25.85
N TYR A 371 1.87 23.63 24.55
CA TYR A 371 2.03 22.59 23.54
C TYR A 371 3.32 21.76 23.77
N ILE A 372 4.46 22.43 23.96
CA ILE A 372 5.75 21.78 24.17
C ILE A 372 5.76 21.04 25.52
N ARG A 373 5.22 21.64 26.59
CA ARG A 373 5.14 21.00 27.91
C ARG A 373 4.29 19.74 27.88
N ARG A 374 3.22 19.72 27.10
CA ARG A 374 2.32 18.56 27.00
C ARG A 374 2.95 17.39 26.25
N ARG A 375 3.73 17.66 25.20
CA ARG A 375 4.22 16.64 24.25
C ARG A 375 5.69 16.28 24.38
N HIS A 376 6.50 17.23 24.81
CA HIS A 376 7.95 17.18 24.74
C HIS A 376 8.63 17.43 26.08
N VAL A 377 7.90 17.38 27.21
CA VAL A 377 8.50 17.36 28.56
C VAL A 377 8.11 16.06 29.24
N GLU A 378 9.06 15.47 29.97
CA GLU A 378 8.84 14.24 30.72
C GLU A 378 7.64 14.36 31.68
N GLY A 379 6.69 13.42 31.54
CA GLY A 379 5.44 13.41 32.30
C GLY A 379 4.34 14.31 31.74
N GLY A 380 4.53 14.91 30.56
CA GLY A 380 3.48 15.63 29.84
C GLY A 380 2.32 14.69 29.43
N PRO A 381 1.06 15.13 29.47
CA PRO A 381 -0.11 14.29 29.20
C PRO A 381 -0.20 13.76 27.76
N GLU A 382 0.57 14.31 26.83
CA GLU A 382 0.63 13.91 25.42
C GLU A 382 2.03 13.40 25.02
N ALA A 383 2.92 13.14 25.99
CA ALA A 383 4.22 12.55 25.72
C ALA A 383 4.04 11.05 25.39
N THR A 384 4.14 10.70 24.12
CA THR A 384 4.06 9.32 23.61
C THR A 384 5.46 8.74 23.33
N SER A 385 5.56 7.42 23.15
CA SER A 385 6.85 6.73 22.97
C SER A 385 7.60 7.14 21.70
N ASP A 386 6.92 7.75 20.72
CA ASP A 386 7.53 8.30 19.51
C ASP A 386 8.12 9.71 19.71
N LYS A 387 7.94 10.34 20.88
CA LYS A 387 8.38 11.72 21.14
C LYS A 387 9.63 11.78 22.01
N SER A 388 10.60 12.59 21.59
CA SER A 388 11.69 13.04 22.45
C SER A 388 11.15 13.96 23.54
N THR A 389 11.73 13.88 24.73
CA THR A 389 11.26 14.63 25.91
C THR A 389 12.41 15.32 26.64
N PHE A 390 12.23 16.60 26.92
CA PHE A 390 13.05 17.35 27.87
C PHE A 390 12.87 16.77 29.28
N ALA A 391 13.91 16.84 30.09
CA ALA A 391 13.84 16.44 31.49
C ALA A 391 12.79 17.29 32.23
N LYS A 392 12.11 16.69 33.22
CA LYS A 392 11.15 17.42 34.04
C LYS A 392 11.81 18.63 34.72
N GLY A 393 11.18 19.80 34.60
CA GLY A 393 11.70 21.06 35.17
C GLY A 393 12.75 21.77 34.30
N THR A 394 12.97 21.31 33.06
CA THR A 394 13.77 22.06 32.08
C THR A 394 13.19 23.46 31.88
N ASP A 395 14.06 24.44 31.94
CA ASP A 395 13.77 25.84 31.63
C ASP A 395 13.75 26.00 30.10
N LEU A 396 12.55 25.96 29.53
CA LEU A 396 12.35 26.04 28.07
C LEU A 396 12.68 27.44 27.55
N GLU A 397 12.42 28.50 28.33
CA GLU A 397 12.74 29.89 27.97
C GLU A 397 14.25 30.07 27.85
N ALA A 398 15.03 29.54 28.79
CA ALA A 398 16.49 29.60 28.71
C ALA A 398 17.05 28.85 27.48
N LEU A 399 16.40 27.76 27.04
CA LEU A 399 16.77 27.07 25.80
C LEU A 399 16.37 27.90 24.56
N ALA A 400 15.17 28.48 24.54
CA ALA A 400 14.77 29.38 23.46
C ALA A 400 15.73 30.58 23.34
N GLU A 401 16.16 31.16 24.46
CA GLU A 401 17.15 32.24 24.50
C GLU A 401 18.48 31.80 23.89
N ALA A 402 18.99 30.62 24.27
CA ALA A 402 20.24 30.08 23.73
C ALA A 402 20.16 29.83 22.21
N ALA A 403 18.97 29.56 21.68
CA ALA A 403 18.75 29.38 20.26
C ALA A 403 18.82 30.70 19.46
N ARG A 404 18.74 31.87 20.08
CA ARG A 404 18.82 33.18 19.37
C ARG A 404 20.17 33.39 18.68
N GLU A 405 21.22 32.80 19.24
CA GLU A 405 22.58 32.86 18.70
C GLU A 405 22.79 31.89 17.52
N VAL A 406 21.79 31.06 17.21
CA VAL A 406 21.86 30.09 16.11
C VAL A 406 21.06 30.60 14.91
N GLU A 407 21.73 30.68 13.77
CA GLU A 407 21.11 31.08 12.50
C GLU A 407 19.98 30.12 12.10
N ALA A 408 18.82 30.69 11.79
CA ALA A 408 17.69 29.92 11.28
C ALA A 408 17.99 29.36 9.89
N ARG A 409 17.41 28.20 9.58
CA ARG A 409 17.42 27.65 8.23
C ARG A 409 16.01 27.25 7.81
N GLY A 410 15.65 27.53 6.56
CA GLY A 410 14.35 27.17 6.03
C GLY A 410 14.00 27.87 4.72
N PRO A 411 12.72 27.79 4.30
CA PRO A 411 11.66 27.00 4.92
C PRO A 411 11.86 25.49 4.73
N ASN A 412 11.43 24.68 5.69
CA ASN A 412 11.27 23.24 5.57
C ASN A 412 10.02 22.87 4.76
N ASP A 413 9.74 21.57 4.58
CA ASP A 413 8.59 21.07 3.81
C ASP A 413 7.22 21.55 4.35
N TYR A 414 7.17 22.07 5.58
CA TYR A 414 5.96 22.61 6.22
C TYR A 414 5.89 24.13 6.19
N GLY A 415 6.83 24.80 5.52
CA GLY A 415 6.91 26.27 5.47
C GLY A 415 7.51 26.91 6.73
N ASN A 416 8.11 26.11 7.62
CA ASN A 416 8.66 26.56 8.91
C ASN A 416 10.18 26.67 8.86
N TYR A 417 10.76 27.35 9.85
CA TYR A 417 12.21 27.55 9.97
C TYR A 417 12.73 26.84 11.19
N GLU A 418 13.91 26.28 11.08
CA GLU A 418 14.51 25.44 12.11
C GLU A 418 15.79 26.06 12.64
N ARG A 419 16.13 25.75 13.88
CA ARG A 419 17.45 25.95 14.49
C ARG A 419 17.83 24.67 15.22
N GLU A 420 19.01 24.14 14.96
CA GLU A 420 19.58 23.04 15.74
C GLU A 420 20.63 23.56 16.69
N VAL A 421 20.43 23.32 17.98
CA VAL A 421 21.22 23.91 19.04
C VAL A 421 21.80 22.83 19.94
N ASP A 422 23.05 23.00 20.35
CA ASP A 422 23.68 22.21 21.41
C ASP A 422 23.58 23.00 22.72
N ALA A 423 22.85 22.48 23.69
CA ALA A 423 22.64 23.12 24.99
C ALA A 423 23.90 23.10 25.87
N GLY A 424 24.97 22.39 25.49
CA GLY A 424 26.17 22.26 26.29
C GLY A 424 25.96 21.50 27.60
N ARG A 425 24.80 20.85 27.79
CA ARG A 425 24.45 20.00 28.93
C ARG A 425 23.33 19.05 28.52
N ASP A 426 23.15 17.96 29.27
CA ASP A 426 22.03 17.05 29.03
C ASP A 426 20.73 17.78 29.33
N ILE A 427 19.78 17.70 28.41
CA ILE A 427 18.50 18.43 28.46
C ILE A 427 17.29 17.51 28.45
N GLY A 428 17.50 16.22 28.21
CA GLY A 428 16.43 15.24 28.12
C GLY A 428 16.87 14.01 27.34
N ASN A 429 15.89 13.28 26.84
CA ASN A 429 16.08 12.03 26.13
C ASN A 429 15.46 12.10 24.73
N ARG A 430 16.07 11.37 23.79
CA ARG A 430 15.45 11.04 22.52
C ARG A 430 14.19 10.20 22.75
N SER A 431 13.34 10.15 21.73
CA SER A 431 12.18 9.27 21.68
C SER A 431 12.54 7.84 22.15
N PRO A 432 11.74 7.23 23.05
CA PRO A 432 11.87 5.81 23.40
C PRO A 432 11.90 4.89 22.18
N ASP A 433 11.08 5.17 21.16
CA ASP A 433 11.07 4.42 19.89
C ASP A 433 12.40 4.56 19.13
N ASN A 434 13.17 5.62 19.40
CA ASN A 434 14.50 5.88 18.87
C ASN A 434 15.62 5.63 19.92
N GLY A 435 15.39 4.70 20.85
CA GLY A 435 16.40 4.19 21.78
C GLY A 435 16.56 4.98 23.08
N GLY A 436 15.80 6.06 23.29
CA GLY A 436 15.66 6.71 24.60
C GLY A 436 16.93 7.35 25.18
N GLN A 437 17.97 7.56 24.37
CA GLN A 437 19.27 8.01 24.85
C GLN A 437 19.25 9.47 25.32
N PRO A 438 20.00 9.83 26.38
CA PRO A 438 20.21 11.22 26.75
C PRO A 438 20.77 12.04 25.60
N THR A 439 20.34 13.30 25.48
CA THR A 439 20.83 14.23 24.47
C THR A 439 21.07 15.62 25.04
N ARG A 440 22.00 16.31 24.38
CA ARG A 440 22.35 17.72 24.61
C ARG A 440 21.82 18.61 23.50
N ARG A 441 21.33 18.02 22.40
CA ARG A 441 20.89 18.73 21.21
C ARG A 441 19.38 18.83 21.17
N TYR A 442 18.89 19.94 20.66
CA TYR A 442 17.47 20.18 20.46
C TYR A 442 17.23 21.00 19.20
N LYS A 443 15.99 20.96 18.74
CA LYS A 443 15.51 21.71 17.60
C LYS A 443 14.47 22.73 18.06
N VAL A 444 14.60 23.95 17.58
CA VAL A 444 13.57 25.00 17.70
C VAL A 444 12.96 25.20 16.33
N ILE A 445 11.63 25.16 16.25
CA ILE A 445 10.88 25.38 15.02
C ILE A 445 10.06 26.65 15.17
N THR A 446 10.26 27.59 14.24
CA THR A 446 9.51 28.84 14.17
C THR A 446 8.69 28.92 12.89
N ASP A 447 7.63 29.72 12.92
CA ASP A 447 6.97 30.16 11.71
C ASP A 447 7.84 31.19 10.95
N ARG A 448 7.31 31.76 9.85
CA ARG A 448 8.00 32.79 9.06
C ARG A 448 8.21 34.13 9.77
N TRP A 449 7.58 34.32 10.92
CA TRP A 449 7.66 35.55 11.71
C TRP A 449 8.58 35.41 12.91
N GLY A 450 9.08 34.19 13.19
CA GLY A 450 9.96 33.91 14.31
C GLY A 450 9.24 33.42 15.56
N THR A 451 7.91 33.25 15.52
CA THR A 451 7.13 32.69 16.62
C THR A 451 7.49 31.22 16.80
N ILE A 452 7.86 30.81 18.02
CA ILE A 452 8.13 29.39 18.30
C ILE A 452 6.82 28.61 18.22
N ILE A 453 6.77 27.60 17.35
CA ILE A 453 5.61 26.71 17.20
C ILE A 453 5.89 25.32 17.76
N ASN A 454 7.16 24.93 17.87
CA ASN A 454 7.56 23.67 18.47
C ASN A 454 9.03 23.70 18.92
N MET A 455 9.36 22.88 19.91
CA MET A 455 10.73 22.67 20.38
C MET A 455 10.86 21.26 20.95
N TYR A 456 11.91 20.51 20.59
CA TYR A 456 12.11 19.15 21.10
C TYR A 456 13.58 18.68 21.05
N PRO A 457 14.00 17.74 21.94
CA PRO A 457 15.33 17.15 21.90
C PRO A 457 15.56 16.25 20.67
N ILE A 458 16.79 16.19 20.15
CA ILE A 458 17.16 15.41 18.95
C ILE A 458 18.38 14.52 19.12
#